data_AF-A0A3D9IWI3-F1
#
_entry.id   AF-A0A3D9IWI3-F1
#
_cell.length_a   1.000
_cell.length_b   1.000
_cell.length_c   1.000
_cell.angle_alpha   90.00
_cell.angle_beta   90.00
_cell.angle_gamma   90.00
#
_symmetry.space_group_name_H-M   'P 1'
#
loop_
_entity.id
_entity.type
_entity.pdbx_description
1 polymer ?
#
loop_
_entity_poly.entity_id
_entity_poly.type
_entity_poly.pdbx_seq_one_letter_code
_entity_poly.pdbx_strand_id
1 'polypeptide(L)'
;MKVSSKHLFLLFVATISIVLGIVFIMNSAKWGFNNAEIFLVNRGGMDTNQFNIIIKSKIESYEYLGAIFTLLGGMFLLFTILSKDFVIDKINTDETNNEGNLNVKEIEE
;
A
#
# COMPACT_ATOMS: atom_id res chain seq x y z
N MET A 1 -23.14 0.76 -5.80
CA MET A 1 -21.77 0.57 -6.35
C MET A 1 -21.40 -0.91 -6.28
N LYS A 2 -21.49 -1.64 -7.39
CA LYS A 2 -21.13 -3.07 -7.43
C LYS A 2 -19.77 -3.18 -8.12
N VAL A 3 -18.71 -3.00 -7.35
CA VAL A 3 -17.33 -3.14 -7.86
C VAL A 3 -17.06 -4.64 -8.02
N SER A 4 -16.53 -5.08 -9.17
CA SER A 4 -16.09 -6.47 -9.34
C SER A 4 -15.15 -6.88 -8.19
N SER A 5 -15.40 -8.06 -7.60
CA SER A 5 -14.69 -8.56 -6.41
C SER A 5 -13.16 -8.56 -6.58
N LYS A 6 -12.68 -8.63 -7.83
CA LYS A 6 -11.25 -8.61 -8.17
C LYS A 6 -10.62 -7.23 -7.94
N HIS A 7 -11.32 -6.16 -8.35
CA HIS A 7 -10.85 -4.78 -8.16
C HIS A 7 -10.89 -4.37 -6.68
N LEU A 8 -11.91 -4.82 -5.94
CA LEU A 8 -11.98 -4.61 -4.50
C LEU A 8 -10.78 -5.25 -3.77
N PHE A 9 -10.43 -6.49 -4.15
CA PHE A 9 -9.28 -7.20 -3.59
C PHE A 9 -7.95 -6.49 -3.91
N LEU A 10 -7.74 -6.07 -5.17
CA LEU A 10 -6.53 -5.33 -5.56
C LEU A 10 -6.40 -4.00 -4.80
N LEU A 11 -7.49 -3.27 -4.63
CA LEU A 11 -7.50 -2.00 -3.89
C LEU A 11 -7.20 -2.20 -2.40
N PHE A 12 -7.70 -3.29 -1.82
CA PHE A 12 -7.37 -3.68 -0.45
C PHE A 12 -5.87 -4.00 -0.28
N VAL A 13 -5.30 -4.81 -1.17
CA VAL A 13 -3.87 -5.16 -1.16
C VAL A 13 -2.99 -3.93 -1.38
N ALA A 14 -3.39 -3.04 -2.29
CA ALA A 14 -2.70 -1.77 -2.54
C ALA A 14 -2.67 -0.89 -1.29
N THR A 15 -3.82 -0.75 -0.63
CA THR A 15 -3.96 0.05 0.60
C THR A 15 -3.07 -0.47 1.71
N ILE A 16 -3.10 -1.79 1.98
CA ILE A 16 -2.27 -2.42 3.01
C ILE A 16 -0.78 -2.23 2.68
N SER A 17 -0.38 -2.41 1.42
CA SER A 17 1.03 -2.26 1.02
C SER A 17 1.53 -0.84 1.24
N ILE A 18 0.72 0.18 0.92
CA ILE A 18 1.07 1.58 1.17
C ILE A 18 1.19 1.85 2.67
N VAL A 19 0.21 1.39 3.47
CA VAL A 19 0.25 1.57 4.93
C VAL A 19 1.49 0.92 5.53
N LEU A 20 1.80 -0.32 5.14
CA LEU A 20 3.03 -0.98 5.58
C LEU A 20 4.28 -0.20 5.16
N GLY A 21 4.33 0.27 3.92
CA GLY A 21 5.44 1.08 3.40
C GLY A 21 5.70 2.33 4.25
N ILE A 22 4.63 3.07 4.58
CA ILE A 22 4.70 4.25 5.45
C ILE A 22 5.19 3.86 6.85
N VAL A 23 4.66 2.77 7.43
CA VAL A 23 5.08 2.29 8.75
C VAL A 23 6.58 1.94 8.77
N PHE A 24 7.10 1.29 7.73
CA PHE A 24 8.53 0.99 7.60
C PHE A 24 9.38 2.26 7.56
N ILE A 25 8.96 3.29 6.79
CA ILE A 25 9.68 4.56 6.69
C ILE A 25 9.65 5.32 8.02
N MET A 26 8.47 5.43 8.66
CA MET A 26 8.34 6.17 9.92
C MET A 26 9.12 5.54 11.08
N ASN A 27 9.28 4.21 11.07
CA ASN A 27 9.98 3.48 12.12
C ASN A 27 11.43 3.10 11.74
N SER A 28 11.92 3.52 10.57
CA SER A 28 13.24 3.13 10.05
C SER A 28 14.37 3.47 11.01
N ALA A 29 14.35 4.67 11.57
CA ALA A 29 15.34 5.15 12.53
C ALA A 29 15.37 4.28 13.79
N LYS A 30 14.20 4.00 14.38
CA LYS A 30 14.07 3.22 15.62
C LYS A 30 14.49 1.76 15.41
N TRP A 31 14.00 1.12 14.35
CA TRP A 31 14.32 -0.28 14.05
C TRP A 31 15.76 -0.45 13.58
N GLY A 32 16.29 0.52 12.82
CA GLY A 32 17.68 0.56 12.42
C GLY A 32 18.63 0.66 13.61
N PHE A 33 18.33 1.56 14.55
CA PHE A 33 19.11 1.72 15.77
C PHE A 33 19.06 0.48 16.67
N ASN A 34 17.87 -0.06 16.97
CA ASN A 34 17.73 -1.28 17.78
C ASN A 34 18.50 -2.46 17.19
N ASN A 35 18.46 -2.64 15.87
CA ASN A 35 19.23 -3.70 15.22
C ASN A 35 20.73 -3.49 15.39
N ALA A 36 21.23 -2.28 15.16
CA ALA A 36 22.64 -1.98 15.32
C ALA A 36 23.11 -2.18 16.77
N GLU A 37 22.28 -1.82 17.75
CA GLU A 37 22.55 -2.04 19.17
C GLU A 37 22.67 -3.54 19.50
N ILE A 38 21.76 -4.38 18.99
CA ILE A 38 21.87 -5.84 19.12
C ILE A 38 23.18 -6.36 18.52
N PHE A 39 23.59 -5.83 17.36
CA PHE A 39 24.87 -6.15 16.74
C PHE A 39 26.07 -5.75 17.62
N LEU A 40 25.99 -4.62 18.32
CA LEU A 40 27.02 -4.14 19.24
C LEU A 40 27.14 -5.04 20.46
N VAL A 41 26.02 -5.35 21.11
CA VAL A 41 25.94 -6.19 22.31
C VAL A 41 26.50 -7.58 22.02
N ASN A 42 26.19 -8.16 20.86
CA ASN A 42 26.65 -9.49 20.48
C ASN A 42 28.15 -9.57 20.12
N ARG A 43 28.80 -8.44 19.81
CA ARG A 43 30.23 -8.40 19.45
C ARG A 43 31.15 -7.92 20.59
N GLY A 44 30.59 -7.51 21.72
CA GLY A 44 31.38 -7.07 22.88
C GLY A 44 32.02 -5.69 22.72
N GLY A 45 31.50 -4.87 21.80
CA GLY A 45 32.01 -3.53 21.50
C GLY A 45 32.38 -3.33 20.04
N MET A 46 32.39 -2.07 19.61
CA MET A 46 32.72 -1.66 18.25
C MET A 46 33.25 -0.23 18.27
N ASP A 47 34.15 0.07 17.34
CA ASP A 47 34.56 1.46 17.08
C ASP A 47 33.33 2.31 16.71
N THR A 48 33.29 3.56 17.20
CA THR A 48 32.14 4.45 17.02
C THR A 48 31.86 4.75 15.53
N ASN A 49 32.90 4.85 14.69
CA ASN A 49 32.71 5.07 13.26
C ASN A 49 32.07 3.85 12.59
N GLN A 50 32.51 2.65 12.95
CA GLN A 50 31.91 1.43 12.43
C GLN A 50 30.45 1.28 12.88
N PHE A 51 30.16 1.60 14.15
CA PHE A 51 28.81 1.56 14.68
C PHE A 51 27.86 2.52 13.93
N ASN A 52 28.32 3.75 13.67
CA ASN A 52 27.55 4.74 12.91
C ASN A 52 27.25 4.28 11.47
N ILE A 53 28.21 3.63 10.81
CA ILE A 53 28.01 3.07 9.46
C ILE A 53 26.94 1.97 9.49
N ILE A 54 26.97 1.09 10.49
CA ILE A 54 25.98 0.01 10.63
C ILE A 54 24.60 0.57 10.90
N ILE A 55 24.45 1.53 11.83
CA ILE A 55 23.16 2.19 12.09
C ILE A 55 22.62 2.75 10.78
N LYS A 56 23.42 3.56 10.08
CA LYS A 56 22.99 4.19 8.83
C LYS A 56 22.54 3.16 7.80
N SER A 57 23.33 2.10 7.60
CA SER A 57 22.98 1.01 6.68
C SER A 57 21.67 0.30 7.07
N LYS A 58 21.41 0.10 8.37
CA LYS A 58 20.17 -0.52 8.84
C LYS A 58 18.96 0.40 8.70
N ILE A 59 19.12 1.69 8.97
CA ILE A 59 18.07 2.69 8.74
C ILE A 59 17.71 2.73 7.25
N GLU A 60 18.70 2.90 6.38
CA GLU A 60 18.51 2.94 4.93
C GLU A 60 17.85 1.66 4.41
N SER A 61 18.18 0.49 4.97
CA SER A 61 17.54 -0.78 4.59
C SER A 61 16.03 -0.78 4.85
N TYR A 62 15.58 -0.22 5.99
CA TYR A 62 14.16 -0.10 6.30
C TYR A 62 13.46 0.97 5.46
N GLU A 63 14.15 2.07 5.15
CA GLU A 63 13.64 3.10 4.25
C GLU A 63 13.44 2.55 2.83
N TYR A 64 14.42 1.82 2.29
CA TYR A 64 14.30 1.18 0.98
C TYR A 64 13.18 0.14 0.96
N LEU A 65 13.05 -0.66 2.01
CA LEU A 65 11.96 -1.63 2.11
C LEU A 65 10.60 -0.91 2.10
N GLY A 66 10.46 0.15 2.90
CA GLY A 66 9.24 0.96 2.94
C GLY A 66 8.95 1.66 1.61
N ALA A 67 9.97 2.16 0.92
CA ALA A 67 9.85 2.75 -0.41
C ALA A 67 9.35 1.72 -1.44
N ILE A 68 9.90 0.50 -1.43
CA ILE A 68 9.45 -0.59 -2.31
C ILE A 68 7.97 -0.91 -2.05
N PHE A 69 7.56 -1.08 -0.80
CA PHE A 69 6.16 -1.36 -0.45
C PHE A 69 5.21 -0.23 -0.89
N THR A 70 5.63 1.02 -0.70
CA THR A 70 4.86 2.20 -1.11
C THR A 70 4.73 2.27 -2.64
N LEU A 71 5.81 2.03 -3.38
CA LEU A 71 5.80 1.99 -4.84
C LEU A 71 4.93 0.84 -5.37
N LEU A 72 5.05 -0.35 -4.79
CA LEU A 72 4.27 -1.53 -5.19
C LEU A 72 2.77 -1.26 -5.00
N GLY A 73 2.40 -0.73 -3.83
CA GLY A 73 1.02 -0.38 -3.51
C GLY A 73 0.48 0.74 -4.41
N GLY A 74 1.27 1.78 -4.65
CA GLY A 74 0.92 2.85 -5.60
C GLY A 74 0.73 2.33 -7.02
N MET A 75 1.57 1.40 -7.47
CA MET A 75 1.46 0.78 -8.78
C MET A 75 0.17 -0.05 -8.91
N PHE A 76 -0.19 -0.87 -7.91
CA PHE A 76 -1.45 -1.61 -7.90
C PHE A 76 -2.67 -0.69 -7.93
N LEU A 77 -2.61 0.44 -7.22
CA LEU A 77 -3.66 1.45 -7.19
C LEU A 77 -3.82 2.08 -8.59
N LEU A 78 -2.73 2.50 -9.22
CA LEU A 78 -2.72 3.05 -10.57
C LEU A 78 -3.27 2.04 -11.59
N PHE A 79 -2.83 0.79 -11.57
CA PHE A 79 -3.35 -0.25 -12.47
C PHE A 79 -4.85 -0.45 -12.30
N THR A 80 -5.36 -0.43 -11.06
CA THR A 80 -6.79 -0.60 -10.80
C THR A 80 -7.61 0.55 -11.38
N ILE A 81 -7.13 1.79 -11.28
CA ILE A 81 -7.81 2.97 -11.83
C ILE A 81 -7.73 3.01 -13.36
N LEU A 82 -6.57 2.66 -13.94
CA LEU A 82 -6.32 2.78 -15.38
C LEU A 82 -6.91 1.63 -16.22
N SER A 83 -7.24 0.50 -15.58
CA SER A 83 -7.85 -0.64 -16.25
C SER A 83 -9.21 -0.25 -16.81
N LYS A 84 -9.40 -0.37 -18.13
CA LYS A 84 -10.66 -0.05 -18.84
C LYS A 84 -11.86 -0.79 -18.25
N ASP A 85 -11.65 -1.99 -17.70
CA ASP A 85 -12.69 -2.79 -17.04
C ASP A 85 -13.32 -2.07 -15.84
N PHE A 86 -12.56 -1.25 -15.11
CA PHE A 86 -13.11 -0.45 -14.01
C PHE A 86 -14.03 0.67 -14.51
N VAL A 87 -13.71 1.26 -15.66
CA VAL A 87 -14.53 2.32 -16.27
C VAL A 87 -15.80 1.75 -16.88
N ILE A 88 -15.70 0.61 -17.58
CA ILE A 88 -16.83 -0.08 -18.23
C ILE A 88 -17.80 -0.66 -17.18
N ASP A 89 -17.30 -1.29 -16.10
CA ASP A 89 -18.15 -1.77 -14.99
C ASP A 89 -18.95 -0.63 -14.36
N LYS A 90 -18.35 0.57 -14.26
CA LYS A 90 -19.04 1.75 -13.73
C LYS A 90 -20.20 2.18 -14.63
N ILE A 91 -19.95 2.27 -15.95
CA ILE A 91 -20.97 2.68 -16.94
C ILE A 91 -22.15 1.70 -16.96
N ASN A 92 -21.89 0.39 -17.05
CA ASN A 92 -22.96 -0.62 -17.08
C ASN A 92 -23.80 -0.66 -15.77
N THR A 93 -23.18 -0.34 -14.63
CA THR A 93 -23.90 -0.26 -13.35
C THR A 93 -24.83 0.96 -13.30
N ASP A 94 -24.46 2.07 -13.95
CA ASP A 94 -25.29 3.28 -13.96
C ASP A 94 -26.50 3.13 -14.90
N GLU A 95 -26.34 2.45 -16.04
CA GLU A 95 -27.44 2.18 -16.99
C GLU A 95 -28.51 1.25 -16.39
N THR A 96 -28.10 0.14 -15.76
CA THR A 96 -29.02 -0.83 -15.14
C THR A 96 -29.84 -0.24 -13.99
N ASN A 97 -29.26 0.68 -13.20
CA ASN A 97 -30.00 1.38 -12.14
C ASN A 97 -31.03 2.38 -12.70
N ASN A 98 -30.78 2.95 -13.88
CA ASN A 98 -31.67 3.93 -14.48
C ASN A 98 -32.90 3.26 -15.13
N GLU A 99 -32.70 2.14 -15.84
CA GLU A 99 -33.80 1.35 -16.41
C GLU A 99 -34.71 0.74 -15.33
N GLY A 100 -34.13 0.27 -14.21
CA GLY A 100 -34.92 -0.22 -13.07
C GLY A 100 -35.78 0.88 -12.44
N ASN A 101 -35.31 2.12 -12.42
CA ASN A 101 -36.02 3.25 -11.81
C ASN A 101 -37.12 3.83 -12.72
N LEU A 102 -36.96 3.73 -14.04
CA LEU A 102 -37.99 4.06 -15.03
C LEU A 102 -39.17 3.08 -14.99
N ASN A 103 -38.90 1.77 -14.92
CA ASN A 103 -39.95 0.75 -14.84
C ASN A 103 -40.77 0.84 -13.54
N VAL A 104 -40.17 1.26 -12.42
CA VAL A 104 -40.92 1.41 -11.14
C VAL A 104 -41.89 2.60 -11.19
N LYS A 105 -41.52 3.68 -11.87
CA LYS A 105 -42.38 4.87 -12.00
C LYS A 105 -43.59 4.66 -12.92
N GLU A 106 -43.47 3.85 -13.97
CA GLU A 106 -44.61 3.49 -14.83
C GLU A 106 -45.64 2.58 -14.16
N ILE A 107 -45.29 1.92 -13.04
CA ILE A 107 -46.21 1.03 -12.31
C ILE A 107 -46.98 1.81 -11.22
N GLU A 108 -46.54 3.02 -10.86
CA GLU A 108 -47.16 3.87 -9.84
C GLU A 108 -48.09 4.99 -10.40
N GLU A 109 -48.19 5.15 -11.72
CA GLU A 109 -49.19 6.01 -12.41
C GLU A 109 -50.40 5.21 -12.93
#